data_AF-A0A973GX21-F1
#
_entry.id   AF-A0A973GX21-F1
#
_cell.length_a   1.000
_cell.length_b   1.000
_cell.length_c   1.000
_cell.angle_alpha   90.00
_cell.angle_beta   90.00
_cell.angle_gamma   90.00
#
_symmetry.space_group_name_H-M   'P 1'
#
loop_
_entity.id
_entity.type
_entity.pdbx_description
1 polymer ?
#
loop_
_entity_poly.entity_id
_entity_poly.type
_entity_poly.pdbx_seq_one_letter_code
_entity_poly.pdbx_strand_id
1 'polypeptide(L)' 'IAVIRFSFSPKMEMIKKYEHSLLEWIDKENYIVTGTLQLARYNPPFIPGFLKRNELWLEVIPK' A
#
# COMPACT_ATOMS: atom_id res chain seq x y z
N ILE A 1 -7.28 -1.21 -9.49
CA ILE A 1 -6.56 -1.43 -8.22
C ILE A 1 -5.65 -0.23 -8.01
N ALA A 2 -5.76 0.43 -6.85
CA ALA A 2 -4.86 1.49 -6.43
C ALA A 2 -3.73 0.91 -5.57
N VAL A 3 -2.50 1.40 -5.76
CA VAL A 3 -1.30 0.83 -5.14
C VAL A 3 -0.39 1.92 -4.61
N ILE A 4 0.09 1.76 -3.38
CA ILE A 4 1.20 2.56 -2.84
C ILE A 4 2.41 1.67 -2.55
N ARG A 5 3.59 2.14 -2.97
CA ARG A 5 4.87 1.44 -2.81
C ARG A 5 5.68 2.06 -1.68
N PHE A 6 6.31 1.22 -0.85
CA PHE A 6 7.17 1.67 0.23
C PHE A 6 8.30 0.68 0.55
N SER A 7 9.40 1.22 1.08
CA SER A 7 10.58 0.46 1.52
C SER A 7 10.54 0.16 3.02
N PHE A 8 11.54 -0.56 3.54
CA PHE A 8 11.66 -1.03 4.92
C PHE A 8 10.74 -2.21 5.29
N SER A 9 10.98 -2.80 6.46
CA SER A 9 10.12 -3.88 6.96
C SER A 9 8.77 -3.31 7.40
N PRO A 10 7.65 -3.88 6.97
CA PRO A 10 6.32 -3.36 7.30
C PRO A 10 6.04 -3.55 8.80
N LYS A 11 5.90 -2.43 9.51
CA LYS A 11 5.35 -2.36 10.87
C LYS A 11 3.91 -1.85 10.82
N MET A 12 3.08 -2.20 11.80
CA MET A 12 1.67 -1.79 11.82
C MET A 12 1.47 -0.27 11.69
N GLU A 13 2.29 0.54 12.37
CA GLU A 13 2.24 2.00 12.27
C GLU A 13 2.54 2.50 10.84
N MET A 14 3.52 1.87 10.19
CA MET A 14 3.93 2.21 8.83
C MET A 14 2.85 1.80 7.82
N ILE A 15 2.25 0.62 7.99
CA ILE A 15 1.12 0.17 7.17
C ILE A 15 -0.03 1.16 7.28
N LYS A 16 -0.45 1.53 8.49
CA LYS A 16 -1.54 2.50 8.71
C LYS A 16 -1.23 3.87 8.10
N LYS A 17 0.02 4.33 8.19
CA LYS A 17 0.44 5.58 7.55
C LYS A 17 0.26 5.53 6.03
N TYR A 18 0.77 4.49 5.38
CA TYR A 18 0.69 4.37 3.93
C TYR A 18 -0.73 4.04 3.44
N GLU A 19 -1.51 3.28 4.22
CA GLU A 19 -2.94 3.07 3.98
C GLU A 19 -3.69 4.40 3.98
N HIS A 20 -3.48 5.25 4.99
CA HIS A 20 -4.12 6.56 5.04
C HIS A 20 -3.75 7.43 3.84
N SER A 21 -2.46 7.51 3.49
CA SER A 21 -2.02 8.25 2.30
C SER A 21 -2.59 7.69 0.99
N LEU A 22 -2.78 6.37 0.89
CA LEU A 22 -3.40 5.75 -0.27
C LEU A 22 -4.90 6.10 -0.34
N LEU A 23 -5.62 6.08 0.78
CA LEU A 23 -7.03 6.46 0.85
C LEU A 23 -7.25 7.93 0.47
N GLU A 24 -6.42 8.84 0.99
CA GLU A 24 -6.46 10.27 0.63
C GLU A 24 -6.25 10.47 -0.87
N TRP A 25 -5.31 9.73 -1.46
CA TRP A 25 -5.06 9.79 -2.90
C TRP A 25 -6.23 9.24 -3.71
N ILE A 26 -6.83 8.10 -3.30
CA ILE A 26 -7.99 7.49 -3.96
C ILE A 26 -9.18 8.45 -4.01
N ASP A 27 -9.50 9.12 -2.89
CA ASP A 27 -10.61 10.07 -2.82
C ASP A 27 -10.35 11.29 -3.72
N LYS A 28 -9.12 11.83 -3.69
CA LYS A 28 -8.71 12.94 -4.55
C LYS A 28 -8.85 12.62 -6.05
N GLU A 29 -8.59 11.38 -6.43
CA GLU A 29 -8.66 10.91 -7.82
C GLU A 29 -10.07 10.45 -8.24
N ASN A 30 -11.10 10.68 -7.42
CA ASN A 30 -12.49 10.28 -7.68
C ASN A 30 -12.67 8.77 -7.89
N TYR A 31 -12.06 7.98 -7.01
CA TYR A 31 -12.31 6.54 -6.93
C TYR A 31 -12.98 6.17 -5.61
N ILE A 32 -13.69 5.05 -5.59
CA ILE A 32 -14.29 4.45 -4.39
C ILE A 32 -13.59 3.13 -4.10
N VAL A 33 -13.23 2.89 -2.84
CA VAL A 33 -12.67 1.62 -2.37
C VAL A 33 -13.76 0.55 -2.28
N THR A 34 -13.54 -0.60 -2.92
CA THR A 34 -14.50 -1.71 -2.94
C THR A 34 -13.99 -2.98 -2.24
N GLY A 35 -12.71 -3.03 -1.88
CA GLY A 35 -12.06 -4.21 -1.30
C GLY A 35 -11.29 -3.94 -0.02
N THR A 36 -10.67 -4.98 0.52
CA THR A 36 -9.82 -4.91 1.72
C THR A 36 -8.38 -4.60 1.37
N LEU A 37 -7.65 -3.99 2.31
CA LEU A 37 -6.23 -3.70 2.17
C LEU A 37 -5.42 -5.00 2.06
N GLN A 38 -4.67 -5.15 0.97
CA GLN A 38 -3.74 -6.27 0.80
C GLN A 38 -2.28 -5.79 0.88
N LEU A 39 -1.48 -6.45 1.70
CA LEU A 39 -0.04 -6.21 1.81
C LEU A 39 0.72 -7.21 0.92
N ALA A 40 1.25 -6.73 -0.19
CA ALA A 40 2.11 -7.52 -1.07
C ALA A 40 3.59 -7.33 -0.69
N ARG A 41 4.28 -8.45 -0.43
CA ARG A 41 5.70 -8.49 -0.05
C ARG A 41 6.47 -9.33 -1.06
N TYR A 42 7.30 -8.69 -1.88
CA TYR A 42 8.09 -9.36 -2.92
C TYR A 42 9.53 -9.68 -2.49
N ASN A 43 9.78 -9.78 -1.18
CA ASN A 43 11.14 -9.77 -0.65
C ASN A 43 11.64 -11.19 -0.31
N PRO A 44 12.71 -11.71 -0.94
CA PRO A 44 13.47 -12.83 -0.40
C PRO A 44 14.12 -12.46 0.96
N PRO A 45 14.43 -13.45 1.82
CA PRO A 45 14.75 -13.24 3.23
C PRO A 45 15.98 -12.33 3.51
N PHE A 46 16.89 -12.17 2.54
CA PHE A 46 18.19 -11.52 2.74
C PHE A 46 18.32 -10.11 2.12
N ILE A 47 17.24 -9.48 1.66
CA ILE A 47 17.32 -8.11 1.10
C ILE A 47 17.41 -7.07 2.23
N PRO A 48 18.42 -6.16 2.19
CA PRO A 48 18.50 -5.02 3.11
C PRO A 48 17.21 -4.20 3.13
N GLY A 49 16.78 -3.73 4.31
CA GLY A 49 15.47 -3.10 4.50
C GLY A 49 15.14 -1.96 3.52
N PHE A 50 16.12 -1.11 3.20
CA PHE A 50 15.95 0.00 2.26
C PHE A 50 15.77 -0.44 0.80
N LEU A 51 16.20 -1.65 0.43
CA LEU A 51 15.99 -2.24 -0.90
C LEU A 51 14.69 -3.07 -0.99
N LYS A 52 14.00 -3.29 0.13
CA LYS A 52 12.73 -4.01 0.14
C LYS A 52 11.68 -3.25 -0.66
N ARG A 53 10.82 -4.00 -1.35
CA ARG A 53 9.66 -3.49 -2.07
C ARG A 53 8.42 -4.09 -1.42
N ASN A 54 7.69 -3.25 -0.73
CA ASN A 54 6.38 -3.59 -0.18
C ASN A 54 5.34 -2.73 -0.87
N GLU A 55 4.16 -3.29 -1.07
CA GLU A 55 3.06 -2.60 -1.70
C GLU A 55 1.79 -2.80 -0.86
N LEU A 56 0.99 -1.75 -0.72
CA LEU A 56 -0.39 -1.86 -0.24
C LEU A 56 -1.33 -1.69 -1.42
N TRP A 57 -2.26 -2.63 -1.57
CA TRP A 57 -3.22 -2.67 -2.67
C TRP A 57 -4.63 -2.47 -2.12
N LEU A 58 -5.41 -1.65 -2.83
CA LEU A 58 -6.84 -1.50 -2.62
C LEU A 58 -7.58 -1.65 -3.95
N GLU A 59 -8.64 -2.45 -3.94
CA GLU A 59 -9.56 -2.51 -5.06
C GLU A 59 -10.40 -1.23 -5.09
N VAL A 60 -10.49 -0.64 -6.27
CA VAL A 60 -11.20 0.62 -6.47
C VAL A 60 -11.98 0.60 -7.78
N ILE A 61 -13.09 1.33 -7.80
CA ILE A 61 -13.89 1.63 -8.99
C ILE A 61 -13.99 3.15 -9.17
N PRO A 62 -14.19 3.66 -10.40
CA PRO A 62 -14.52 5.07 -10.61
C PRO A 62 -15.77 5.45 -9.81
N LYS A 63 -15.73 6.65 -9.22
CA LYS A 63 -16.85 7.24 -8.50
C LYS A 63 -17.98 7.68 -9.44
#